data_AF-A0A2W0BJV2-F1
#
_entry.id   AF-A0A2W0BJV2-F1
#
_cell.length_a   1.000
_cell.length_b   1.000
_cell.length_c   1.000
_cell.angle_alpha   90.00
_cell.angle_beta   90.00
_cell.angle_gamma   90.00
#
_symmetry.space_group_name_H-M   'P 1'
#
loop_
_entity.id
_entity.type
_entity.pdbx_description
1 polymer ?
#
loop_
_entity_poly.entity_id
_entity_poly.type
_entity_poly.pdbx_seq_one_letter_code
_entity_poly.pdbx_strand_id
1 'polypeptide(L)'
;MKWLGGKRREPEQIHVPAVTFVCEQDGETEREFKRRLLDRFKTSTTLRQAYLVRAKYGESQDLNVVLVLDANPGGHKMLREQAFDVFWKMFNSASCLDILFLREEQRKGITAVAKPFYQR
;
A
#
# COMPACT_ATOMS: atom_id res chain seq x y z
N MET A 1 5.92 -13.93 31.86
CA MET A 1 5.13 -12.87 31.19
C MET A 1 4.64 -13.39 29.85
N LYS A 2 3.33 -13.65 29.71
CA LYS A 2 2.72 -14.13 28.46
C LYS A 2 2.52 -12.95 27.52
N TRP A 3 3.22 -12.95 26.39
CA TRP A 3 2.92 -12.07 25.28
C TRP A 3 1.58 -12.50 24.67
N LEU A 4 0.54 -11.68 24.86
CA LEU A 4 -0.72 -11.85 24.13
C LEU A 4 -0.48 -11.34 22.71
N GLY A 5 -0.21 -12.27 21.80
CA GLY A 5 -0.09 -11.97 20.37
C GLY A 5 -1.34 -11.25 19.89
N GLY A 6 -1.19 -9.99 19.50
CA GLY A 6 -2.25 -9.22 18.87
C GLY A 6 -2.78 -10.00 17.67
N LYS A 7 -4.08 -10.26 17.66
CA LYS A 7 -4.76 -10.99 16.59
C LYS A 7 -4.57 -10.20 15.28
N ARG A 8 -3.98 -10.81 14.25
CA ARG A 8 -3.89 -10.23 12.90
C ARG A 8 -5.30 -9.88 12.45
N ARG A 9 -5.58 -8.60 12.22
CA ARG A 9 -6.87 -8.18 11.64
C ARG A 9 -6.92 -8.63 10.20
N GLU A 10 -8.00 -9.28 9.81
CA GLU A 10 -8.21 -9.65 8.42
C GLU A 10 -8.42 -8.38 7.59
N PRO A 11 -7.86 -8.29 6.38
CA PRO A 11 -8.08 -7.14 5.52
C PRO A 11 -9.57 -7.02 5.18
N GLU A 12 -10.18 -5.90 5.54
CA GLU A 12 -11.53 -5.57 5.08
C GLU A 12 -11.45 -5.11 3.62
N GLN A 13 -12.28 -5.70 2.76
CA GLN A 13 -12.37 -5.27 1.37
C GLN A 13 -13.47 -4.21 1.25
N ILE A 14 -13.07 -2.96 1.02
CA ILE A 14 -13.98 -1.84 0.87
C ILE A 14 -14.02 -1.41 -0.60
N HIS A 15 -15.22 -1.22 -1.14
CA HIS A 15 -15.42 -0.63 -2.45
C HIS A 15 -15.64 0.88 -2.30
N VAL A 16 -14.63 1.67 -2.65
CA VAL A 16 -14.72 3.13 -2.65
C VAL A 16 -15.07 3.65 -4.06
N PRO A 17 -16.06 4.55 -4.20
CA PRO A 17 -16.54 5.01 -5.51
C PRO A 17 -15.53 5.90 -6.24
N ALA A 18 -14.67 6.61 -5.51
CA ALA A 18 -13.63 7.47 -6.06
C ALA A 18 -12.42 7.53 -5.12
N VAL A 19 -11.22 7.60 -5.71
CA VAL A 19 -9.96 7.85 -5.00
C VAL A 19 -9.27 9.06 -5.62
N THR A 20 -8.82 9.98 -4.78
CA THR A 20 -8.05 11.16 -5.18
C THR A 20 -6.68 11.09 -4.53
N PHE A 21 -5.64 10.89 -5.34
CA PHE A 21 -4.25 10.93 -4.87
C PHE A 21 -3.82 12.37 -4.63
N VAL A 22 -3.16 12.63 -3.50
CA VAL A 22 -2.84 13.99 -3.06
C VAL A 22 -1.35 14.26 -3.16
N CYS A 23 -0.53 13.41 -2.55
CA CYS A 23 0.93 13.53 -2.58
C CYS A 23 1.59 12.20 -2.21
N GLU A 24 2.89 12.09 -2.46
CA GLU A 24 3.72 11.02 -1.91
C GLU A 24 3.70 11.05 -0.37
N GLN A 25 3.59 9.86 0.23
CA GLN A 25 3.89 9.68 1.66
C GLN A 25 5.37 9.31 1.81
N ASP A 26 6.14 10.21 2.41
CA ASP A 26 7.56 10.00 2.67
C ASP A 26 7.95 10.54 4.05
N GLY A 27 8.43 9.62 4.90
CA GLY A 27 8.88 9.86 6.26
C GLY A 27 9.90 8.80 6.63
N GLU A 28 10.59 8.94 7.76
CA GLU A 28 11.66 8.00 8.15
C GLU A 28 11.14 6.55 8.26
N THR A 29 10.01 6.37 8.95
CA THR A 29 9.33 5.08 9.08
C THR A 29 8.88 4.53 7.73
N GLU A 30 8.35 5.39 6.86
CA GLU A 30 7.87 5.01 5.53
C GLU A 30 9.01 4.66 4.57
N ARG A 31 10.17 5.31 4.68
CA ARG A 31 11.38 4.94 3.93
C ARG A 31 11.85 3.55 4.30
N GLU A 32 11.87 3.20 5.58
CA GLU A 32 12.18 1.85 6.03
C GLU A 32 11.11 0.84 5.56
N PHE A 33 9.84 1.23 5.55
CA PHE A 33 8.75 0.40 5.05
C PHE A 33 8.91 0.11 3.55
N LYS A 34 9.11 1.15 2.74
CA LYS A 34 9.44 1.06 1.31
C LYS A 34 10.64 0.14 1.10
N ARG A 35 11.73 0.31 1.87
CA ARG A 35 12.94 -0.53 1.78
C ARG A 35 12.66 -2.02 2.03
N ARG A 36 11.89 -2.36 3.07
CA ARG A 36 11.52 -3.77 3.34
C ARG A 36 10.58 -4.35 2.28
N LEU A 37 9.67 -3.53 1.75
CA LEU A 37 8.81 -3.94 0.64
C LEU A 37 9.62 -4.21 -0.63
N LEU A 38 10.63 -3.39 -0.94
CA LEU A 38 11.51 -3.60 -2.09
C LEU A 38 12.11 -5.00 -2.07
N ASP A 39 12.60 -5.46 -0.91
CA ASP A 39 13.18 -6.80 -0.79
C ASP A 39 12.16 -7.93 -1.01
N ARG A 40 10.88 -7.71 -0.67
CA ARG A 40 9.80 -8.68 -0.92
C ARG A 40 9.33 -8.65 -2.37
N PHE A 41 9.26 -7.47 -2.97
CA PHE A 41 8.72 -7.25 -4.30
C PHE A 41 9.68 -7.66 -5.41
N LYS A 42 10.99 -7.69 -5.17
CA LYS A 42 12.01 -8.19 -6.12
C LYS A 42 11.73 -9.59 -6.66
N THR A 43 11.05 -10.46 -5.90
CA THR A 43 10.73 -11.82 -6.33
C THR A 43 9.43 -11.90 -7.15
N SER A 44 8.69 -10.80 -7.28
CA SER A 44 7.41 -10.78 -7.98
C SER A 44 7.61 -10.52 -9.47
N THR A 45 7.06 -11.41 -10.30
CA THR A 45 7.02 -11.21 -11.75
C THR A 45 5.81 -10.40 -12.22
N THR A 46 4.84 -10.18 -11.32
CA THR A 46 3.56 -9.57 -11.65
C THR A 46 3.48 -8.09 -11.30
N LEU A 47 4.35 -7.59 -10.41
CA LEU A 47 4.39 -6.19 -10.00
C LEU A 47 5.23 -5.37 -10.97
N ARG A 48 4.63 -4.33 -11.55
CA ARG A 48 5.31 -3.36 -12.42
C ARG A 48 5.83 -2.17 -11.63
N GLN A 49 4.96 -1.57 -10.82
CA GLN A 49 5.27 -0.36 -10.05
C GLN A 49 4.58 -0.39 -8.69
N ALA A 50 5.20 0.24 -7.68
CA ALA A 50 4.57 0.49 -6.40
C ALA A 50 4.80 1.92 -5.93
N TYR A 51 3.78 2.49 -5.29
CA TYR A 51 3.75 3.86 -4.80
C TYR A 51 3.24 3.87 -3.36
N LEU A 52 3.71 4.81 -2.55
CA LEU A 52 3.15 5.08 -1.23
C LEU A 52 2.68 6.53 -1.21
N VAL A 53 1.38 6.73 -1.06
CA VAL A 53 0.74 8.02 -1.25
C VAL A 53 -0.25 8.32 -0.14
N ARG A 54 -0.57 9.60 0.01
CA ARG A 54 -1.77 10.03 0.73
C ARG A 54 -2.92 10.17 -0.25
N ALA A 55 -4.08 9.61 0.09
CA ALA A 55 -5.27 9.68 -0.74
C ALA A 55 -6.53 9.99 0.07
N LYS A 56 -7.52 10.58 -0.61
CA LYS A 56 -8.88 10.77 -0.10
C LYS A 56 -9.81 9.77 -0.79
N TYR A 57 -10.84 9.35 -0.06
CA TYR A 57 -11.89 8.46 -0.58
C TYR A 57 -13.24 9.19 -0.64
N GLY A 58 -13.88 9.16 -1.81
CA GLY A 58 -15.15 9.85 -2.03
C GLY A 58 -15.08 11.33 -1.66
N GLU A 59 -16.05 11.78 -0.86
CA GLU A 59 -16.14 13.16 -0.36
C GLU A 59 -15.42 13.39 0.98
N SER A 60 -14.79 12.35 1.54
CA SER A 60 -14.08 12.46 2.82
C SER A 60 -12.90 13.44 2.71
N GLN A 61 -12.73 14.25 3.75
CA GLN A 61 -11.56 15.11 3.90
C GLN A 61 -10.37 14.37 4.52
N ASP A 62 -10.57 13.16 5.03
CA ASP A 62 -9.54 12.38 5.68
C ASP A 62 -8.49 11.90 4.68
N LEU A 63 -7.22 12.12 5.05
CA LEU A 63 -6.07 11.66 4.28
C LEU A 63 -5.59 10.32 4.82
N ASN A 64 -5.72 9.30 3.99
CA ASN A 64 -5.30 7.94 4.29
C ASN A 64 -3.97 7.63 3.61
N VAL A 65 -3.12 6.83 4.27
CA VAL A 65 -1.89 6.32 3.66
C VAL A 65 -2.22 5.06 2.89
N VAL A 66 -1.96 5.08 1.59
CA VAL A 66 -2.32 4.01 0.67
C VAL A 66 -1.09 3.48 -0.05
N LEU A 67 -0.89 2.17 0.03
CA LEU A 67 0.05 1.44 -0.80
C LEU A 67 -0.63 1.11 -2.13
N VAL A 68 -0.19 1.74 -3.20
CA VAL A 68 -0.75 1.55 -4.54
C VAL A 68 0.17 0.64 -5.35
N LEU A 69 -0.39 -0.42 -5.92
CA LEU A 69 0.32 -1.47 -6.64
C LEU A 69 -0.19 -1.57 -8.08
N ASP A 70 0.68 -1.29 -9.06
CA ASP A 70 0.42 -1.65 -10.46
C ASP A 70 0.90 -3.08 -10.70
N ALA A 71 -0.04 -4.02 -10.71
CA ALA A 71 0.26 -5.44 -10.84
C ALA A 71 -0.79 -6.19 -11.65
N ASN A 72 -0.35 -7.27 -12.32
CA ASN A 72 -1.27 -8.23 -12.95
C ASN A 72 -2.17 -8.90 -11.90
N PRO A 73 -3.47 -9.12 -12.21
CA PRO A 73 -4.44 -9.71 -11.28
C PRO A 73 -3.98 -11.01 -10.61
N GLY A 74 -3.26 -11.88 -11.34
CA GLY A 74 -2.76 -13.16 -10.81
C GLY A 74 -1.79 -13.03 -9.63
N GLY A 75 -1.19 -11.86 -9.40
CA GLY A 75 -0.27 -11.61 -8.29
C GLY A 75 -0.86 -10.86 -7.10
N HIS A 76 -2.12 -10.41 -7.17
CA HIS A 76 -2.71 -9.50 -6.18
C HIS A 76 -2.70 -10.10 -4.76
N LYS A 77 -3.09 -11.38 -4.62
CA LYS A 77 -3.10 -12.06 -3.32
C LYS A 77 -1.72 -12.09 -2.67
N MET A 78 -0.72 -12.56 -3.40
CA MET A 78 0.66 -12.67 -2.91
C MET A 78 1.23 -11.30 -2.52
N LEU A 79 1.04 -10.28 -3.37
CA LEU A 79 1.54 -8.93 -3.10
C LEU A 79 0.90 -8.30 -1.87
N ARG A 80 -0.42 -8.51 -1.71
CA ARG A 80 -1.17 -8.07 -0.53
C ARG A 80 -0.62 -8.73 0.73
N GLU A 81 -0.42 -10.04 0.72
CA GLU A 81 0.14 -10.80 1.85
C GLU A 81 1.55 -10.33 2.22
N GLN A 82 2.43 -10.17 1.22
CA GLN A 82 3.79 -9.64 1.43
C GLN A 82 3.76 -8.24 2.06
N ALA A 83 2.89 -7.36 1.58
CA ALA A 83 2.76 -6.01 2.12
C ALA A 83 2.26 -6.00 3.56
N PHE A 84 1.21 -6.78 3.86
CA PHE A 84 0.70 -6.91 5.23
C PHE A 84 1.73 -7.51 6.18
N ASP A 85 2.49 -8.51 5.75
CA ASP A 85 3.51 -9.14 6.59
C ASP A 85 4.64 -8.18 6.96
N VAL A 86 5.02 -7.28 6.05
CA VAL A 86 6.00 -6.22 6.35
C VAL A 86 5.38 -5.16 7.26
N PHE A 87 4.14 -4.73 6.96
CA PHE A 87 3.45 -3.70 7.73
C PHE A 87 3.24 -4.12 9.19
N TRP A 88 2.73 -5.33 9.42
CA TRP A 88 2.48 -5.85 10.76
C TRP A 88 3.74 -5.99 11.63
N LYS A 89 4.92 -6.14 11.00
CA LYS A 89 6.21 -6.19 11.69
C LYS A 89 6.76 -4.81 12.07
N MET A 90 6.21 -3.74 11.50
CA MET A 90 6.71 -2.38 11.66
C MET A 90 5.76 -1.49 12.44
N PHE A 91 4.45 -1.67 12.22
CA PHE A 91 3.42 -0.82 12.76
C PHE A 91 2.61 -1.59 13.81
N ASN A 92 2.12 -0.86 14.81
CA ASN A 92 1.28 -1.45 15.85
C ASN A 92 -0.12 -1.81 15.31
N SER A 93 -0.89 -2.57 16.08
CA SER A 93 -2.24 -3.02 15.70
C SER A 93 -3.30 -1.91 15.60
N ALA A 94 -2.96 -0.66 15.97
CA ALA A 94 -3.86 0.48 15.84
C ALA A 94 -3.75 1.15 14.45
N SER A 95 -2.70 0.86 13.69
CA SER A 95 -2.55 1.35 12.31
C SER A 95 -3.17 0.37 11.30
N CYS A 96 -3.79 0.91 10.25
CA CYS A 96 -4.25 0.14 9.09
C CYS A 96 -3.43 0.52 7.86
N LEU A 97 -3.21 -0.45 6.96
CA LEU A 97 -2.62 -0.21 5.65
C LEU A 97 -3.68 -0.44 4.59
N ASP A 98 -4.00 0.60 3.84
CA ASP A 98 -4.85 0.47 2.67
C ASP A 98 -3.99 0.03 1.48
N ILE A 99 -4.45 -1.02 0.79
CA ILE A 99 -3.79 -1.54 -0.40
C ILE A 99 -4.74 -1.38 -1.58
N LEU A 100 -4.30 -0.63 -2.59
CA LEU A 100 -5.06 -0.37 -3.80
C LEU A 100 -4.31 -0.92 -5.00
N PHE A 101 -4.98 -1.76 -5.79
CA PHE A 101 -4.44 -2.20 -7.08
C PHE A 101 -4.81 -1.17 -8.14
N LEU A 102 -3.78 -0.59 -8.79
CA LEU A 102 -3.93 0.53 -9.72
C LEU A 102 -4.70 0.08 -10.96
N ARG A 103 -5.68 0.89 -11.36
CA ARG A 103 -6.39 0.75 -12.62
C ARG A 103 -5.91 1.79 -13.64
N GLU A 104 -6.15 1.55 -14.91
CA GLU A 104 -5.64 2.42 -15.98
C GLU A 104 -6.16 3.87 -15.87
N GLU A 105 -7.42 4.06 -15.48
CA GLU A 105 -8.02 5.37 -15.25
C GLU A 105 -7.35 6.16 -14.11
N GLN A 106 -6.71 5.46 -13.17
CA GLN A 106 -6.03 6.06 -12.00
C GLN A 106 -4.57 6.42 -12.27
N ARG A 107 -3.98 5.89 -13.36
CA ARG A 107 -2.54 5.98 -13.65
C ARG A 107 -2.06 7.43 -13.76
N LYS A 108 -2.78 8.27 -14.51
CA LYS A 108 -2.41 9.69 -14.67
C LYS A 108 -2.41 10.44 -13.33
N GLY A 109 -3.40 10.15 -12.48
CA GLY A 109 -3.54 10.81 -11.19
C GLY A 109 -2.37 10.52 -10.26
N ILE A 110 -1.95 9.26 -10.16
CA ILE A 110 -0.86 8.89 -9.26
C ILE A 110 0.51 9.41 -9.75
N THR A 111 0.77 9.33 -11.06
CA THR A 111 2.05 9.79 -11.63
C THR A 111 2.23 11.30 -11.54
N ALA A 112 1.14 12.07 -11.40
CA ALA A 112 1.21 13.51 -11.22
C ALA A 112 1.65 13.91 -9.80
N VAL A 113 1.49 13.04 -8.80
CA VAL A 113 1.69 13.39 -7.38
C VAL A 113 2.77 12.59 -6.68
N ALA A 114 3.22 11.46 -7.25
CA ALA A 114 4.21 10.59 -6.64
C ALA A 114 5.06 9.86 -7.68
N LYS A 115 6.32 9.62 -7.31
CA LYS A 115 7.20 8.70 -8.06
C LYS A 115 7.05 7.28 -7.51
N PRO A 116 7.19 6.24 -8.35
CA PRO A 116 7.19 4.88 -7.84
C PRO A 116 8.43 4.65 -6.98
N PHE A 117 8.27 4.04 -5.80
CA PHE A 117 9.40 3.62 -4.98
C PHE A 117 9.97 2.27 -5.47
N TYR A 118 9.14 1.48 -6.17
CA TYR A 118 9.54 0.25 -6.87
C TYR A 118 9.15 0.38 -8.34
N GLN A 119 10.07 0.04 -9.24
CA GLN A 119 9.82 -0.11 -10.66
C GLN A 119 10.67 -1.26 -11.19
N ARG A 120 10.06 -2.12 -12.01
CA ARG A 120 10.74 -3.20 -12.71
C ARG A 120 11.08 -2.83 -14.15
#